data_AF-A0A444X3I3-F1
#
_entry.id   AF-A0A444X3I3-F1
#
_cell.length_a   1.000
_cell.length_b   1.000
_cell.length_c   1.000
_cell.angle_alpha   90.00
_cell.angle_beta   90.00
_cell.angle_gamma   90.00
#
_symmetry.space_group_name_H-M   'P 1'
#
loop_
_entity.id
_entity.type
_entity.pdbx_description
1 polymer ?
#
loop_
_entity_poly.entity_id
_entity_poly.type
_entity_poly.pdbx_seq_one_letter_code
_entity_poly.pdbx_strand_id
1 'polypeptide(L)'
;MDQVKTSIENDVLTVTVPRAEVKKPDGQLLNLLFIRPCFPFKVKRTLHTNFEEVTWAKLKSAIYAIFLKQPDSCDLEKLYQAVSDLFIYKMAENLYQQIEMECEAHVSIALQSLVGQSPDLVVFLSLVERCWQDLCDQMLMIRGIALYLDRTYVKQTANVRSLWDMGLQLFH
;
A
#
# COMPACT_ATOMS: atom_id res chain seq x y z
N MET A 1 0.59 33.98 10.20
CA MET A 1 1.88 34.72 10.30
C MET A 1 2.22 34.69 11.76
N ASP A 2 2.76 33.57 12.18
CA ASP A 2 2.84 33.18 13.59
C ASP A 2 4.29 33.37 14.04
N GLN A 3 4.45 34.28 15.00
CA GLN A 3 5.73 34.77 15.48
C GLN A 3 6.48 33.65 16.22
N VAL A 4 7.69 33.33 15.75
CA VAL A 4 8.65 32.47 16.45
C VAL A 4 9.20 33.26 17.64
N LYS A 5 8.97 32.80 18.88
CA LYS A 5 9.63 33.36 20.07
C LYS A 5 10.90 32.59 20.37
N THR A 6 12.03 33.28 20.38
CA THR A 6 13.33 32.78 20.84
C THR A 6 13.66 33.37 22.22
N SER A 7 14.28 32.58 23.08
CA SER A 7 14.87 33.06 24.34
C SER A 7 16.18 32.32 24.57
N ILE A 8 17.16 33.01 25.13
CA ILE A 8 18.53 32.55 25.33
C ILE A 8 18.76 32.46 26.84
N GLU A 9 19.13 31.29 27.33
CA GLU A 9 19.64 31.11 28.69
C GLU A 9 20.84 30.15 28.65
N ASN A 10 21.95 30.54 29.27
CA ASN A 10 23.19 29.76 29.42
C ASN A 10 23.82 29.24 28.10
N ASP A 11 23.92 30.10 27.09
CA ASP A 11 24.63 29.83 25.82
C ASP A 11 24.12 28.61 25.02
N VAL A 12 22.93 28.10 25.35
CA VAL A 12 22.25 27.02 24.62
C VAL A 12 20.97 27.57 23.99
N LEU A 13 20.92 27.56 22.66
CA LEU A 13 19.72 27.87 21.89
C LEU A 13 18.74 26.69 21.96
N THR A 14 17.65 26.86 22.72
CA THR A 14 16.53 25.92 22.74
C THR A 14 15.39 26.44 21.86
N VAL A 15 15.19 25.78 20.72
CA VAL A 15 14.07 26.06 19.81
C VAL A 15 12.91 25.16 20.20
N THR A 16 11.84 25.74 20.74
CA THR A 16 10.60 25.02 21.00
C THR A 16 9.69 25.18 19.79
N VAL A 17 9.54 24.11 19.01
CA VAL A 17 8.60 24.08 17.87
C VAL A 17 7.19 23.84 18.40
N PRO A 18 6.20 24.68 18.07
CA PRO A 18 4.82 24.40 18.42
C PRO A 18 4.36 23.13 17.70
N ARG A 19 3.97 22.12 18.48
CA ARG A 19 3.37 20.89 18.00
C ARG A 19 2.05 21.25 17.32
N ALA A 20 2.03 21.28 15.99
CA ALA A 20 0.80 21.38 15.22
C ALA A 20 -0.05 20.14 15.55
N GLU A 21 -1.20 20.35 16.19
CA GLU A 21 -2.22 19.33 16.30
C GLU A 21 -2.73 19.02 14.89
N VAL A 22 -2.36 17.86 14.37
CA VAL A 22 -2.93 17.34 13.13
C VAL A 22 -4.41 17.09 13.39
N LYS A 23 -5.26 17.99 12.88
CA LYS A 23 -6.71 17.76 12.82
C LYS A 23 -6.95 16.47 12.03
N LYS A 24 -7.52 15.48 12.71
CA LYS A 24 -8.08 14.27 12.09
C LYS A 24 -9.03 14.72 10.97
N PRO A 25 -8.89 14.24 9.73
CA PRO A 25 -9.90 14.46 8.72
C PRO A 25 -11.20 13.80 9.16
N ASP A 26 -12.30 14.52 8.97
CA ASP A 26 -13.66 14.14 9.36
C ASP A 26 -14.00 12.73 8.87
N GLY A 27 -14.59 11.95 9.78
CA GLY A 27 -14.80 10.51 9.66
C GLY A 27 -15.81 10.10 8.60
N GLN A 28 -15.39 10.10 7.33
CA GLN A 28 -16.08 9.40 6.24
C GLN A 28 -15.27 8.28 5.58
N LEU A 29 -14.05 7.98 6.03
CA LEU A 29 -13.23 6.87 5.53
C LEU A 29 -13.31 5.58 6.35
N LEU A 30 -14.23 5.48 7.31
CA LEU A 30 -14.32 4.37 8.26
C LEU A 30 -15.44 3.35 7.99
N ASN A 31 -16.06 3.39 6.80
CA ASN A 31 -17.10 2.41 6.44
C ASN A 31 -16.57 1.13 5.76
N LEU A 32 -15.29 1.05 5.42
CA LEU A 32 -14.71 -0.17 4.82
C LEU A 32 -14.05 -1.12 5.84
N LEU A 33 -13.92 -0.71 7.11
CA LEU A 33 -13.38 -1.56 8.19
C LEU A 33 -14.42 -2.48 8.84
N PHE A 34 -15.70 -2.40 8.45
CA PHE A 34 -16.79 -3.23 8.99
C PHE A 34 -17.25 -4.35 8.05
N ILE A 35 -16.40 -4.84 7.13
CA ILE A 35 -16.65 -6.14 6.52
C ILE A 35 -16.34 -7.21 7.58
N ARG A 36 -17.39 -7.63 8.30
CA ARG A 36 -17.41 -8.85 9.12
C ARG A 36 -16.73 -9.98 8.33
N PRO A 37 -15.87 -10.81 8.94
CA PRO A 37 -15.34 -12.00 8.30
C PRO A 37 -16.46 -13.06 8.29
N CYS A 38 -17.40 -12.91 7.37
CA CYS A 38 -18.32 -13.97 7.01
C CYS A 38 -18.06 -14.22 5.54
N PHE A 39 -17.39 -15.33 5.22
CA PHE A 39 -17.86 -16.27 4.20
C PHE A 39 -16.93 -17.49 4.21
N PRO A 40 -17.33 -18.62 4.79
CA PRO A 40 -16.71 -19.89 4.48
C PRO A 40 -17.28 -20.35 3.13
N PHE A 41 -16.76 -19.84 2.02
CA PHE A 41 -17.14 -20.39 0.72
C PHE A 41 -16.32 -21.65 0.45
N LYS A 42 -16.86 -22.81 0.88
CA LYS A 42 -16.42 -24.11 0.39
C LYS A 42 -16.84 -24.27 -1.07
N VAL A 43 -16.18 -23.59 -2.00
CA VAL A 43 -16.29 -23.96 -3.43
C VAL A 43 -15.24 -25.02 -3.71
N LYS A 44 -15.71 -26.26 -3.90
CA LYS A 44 -14.87 -27.33 -4.43
C LYS A 44 -14.64 -27.01 -5.91
N ARG A 45 -13.51 -26.39 -6.28
CA ARG A 45 -13.16 -26.14 -7.68
C ARG A 45 -12.05 -27.08 -8.12
N THR A 46 -12.27 -27.71 -9.26
CA THR A 46 -11.28 -28.52 -9.97
C THR A 46 -10.15 -27.61 -10.45
N LEU A 47 -8.93 -27.91 -10.00
CA LEU A 47 -7.70 -27.27 -10.47
C LEU A 47 -7.51 -27.60 -11.95
N HIS A 48 -7.66 -26.61 -12.83
CA HIS A 48 -7.04 -26.66 -14.14
C HIS A 48 -5.57 -26.26 -13.99
N THR A 49 -4.69 -26.86 -14.79
CA THR A 49 -3.23 -26.73 -14.72
C THR A 49 -2.72 -25.27 -14.78
N ASN A 50 -3.51 -24.32 -15.30
CA ASN A 50 -3.16 -22.91 -15.41
C ASN A 50 -3.92 -22.00 -14.40
N PHE A 51 -4.47 -22.57 -13.33
CA PHE A 51 -5.28 -21.80 -12.37
C PHE A 51 -4.48 -20.68 -11.70
N GLU A 52 -3.22 -20.94 -11.31
CA GLU A 52 -2.35 -19.96 -10.67
C GLU A 52 -2.11 -18.75 -11.58
N GLU A 53 -1.62 -18.98 -12.80
CA GLU A 53 -1.28 -17.91 -13.76
C GLU A 53 -2.49 -17.03 -14.08
N VAL A 54 -3.66 -17.64 -14.29
CA VAL A 54 -4.90 -16.90 -14.59
C VAL A 54 -5.36 -16.08 -13.38
N THR A 55 -5.17 -16.60 -12.17
CA THR A 55 -5.57 -15.93 -10.94
C THR A 55 -4.61 -14.77 -10.63
N TRP A 56 -3.31 -15.01 -10.77
CA TRP A 56 -2.28 -13.99 -10.65
C TRP A 56 -2.45 -12.89 -11.70
N ALA A 57 -2.70 -13.22 -12.97
CA ALA A 57 -2.88 -12.24 -14.03
C ALA A 57 -4.00 -11.23 -13.72
N LYS A 58 -5.11 -11.69 -13.11
CA LYS A 58 -6.20 -10.81 -12.66
C LYS A 58 -5.75 -9.89 -11.52
N LEU A 59 -5.06 -10.45 -10.53
CA LEU A 59 -4.57 -9.66 -9.41
C LEU A 59 -3.53 -8.64 -9.86
N LYS A 60 -2.60 -9.04 -10.72
CA LYS A 60 -1.61 -8.18 -11.36
C LYS A 60 -2.28 -7.05 -12.13
N SER A 61 -3.32 -7.35 -12.92
CA SER A 61 -4.08 -6.32 -13.64
C SER A 61 -4.70 -5.30 -12.69
N ALA A 62 -5.29 -5.75 -11.57
CA ALA A 62 -5.87 -4.86 -10.57
C ALA A 62 -4.81 -4.00 -9.87
N ILE A 63 -3.65 -4.58 -9.53
CA ILE A 63 -2.51 -3.85 -8.95
C ILE A 63 -1.99 -2.79 -9.92
N TYR A 64 -1.85 -3.13 -11.20
CA TYR A 64 -1.47 -2.17 -12.24
C TYR A 64 -2.48 -1.04 -12.37
N ALA A 65 -3.78 -1.34 -12.36
CA ALA A 65 -4.83 -0.34 -12.41
C ALA A 65 -4.76 0.64 -11.22
N ILE A 66 -4.47 0.12 -10.01
CA ILE A 66 -4.23 0.94 -8.81
C ILE A 66 -3.04 1.88 -9.01
N PHE A 67 -1.89 1.36 -9.46
CA PHE A 67 -0.69 2.18 -9.67
C PHE A 67 -0.89 3.24 -10.74
N LEU A 68 -1.63 2.91 -11.81
CA LEU A 68 -1.96 3.84 -12.88
C LEU A 68 -3.12 4.78 -12.55
N LYS A 69 -3.75 4.64 -11.37
CA LYS A 69 -4.97 5.37 -10.97
C LYS A 69 -6.09 5.26 -12.01
N GLN A 70 -6.17 4.11 -12.66
CA GLN A 70 -7.19 3.80 -13.66
C GLN A 70 -8.32 3.00 -13.02
N PRO A 71 -9.57 3.16 -13.48
CA PRO A 71 -10.65 2.29 -13.05
C PRO A 71 -10.34 0.85 -13.50
N ASP A 72 -10.29 -0.07 -12.54
CA ASP A 72 -10.19 -1.48 -12.85
C ASP A 72 -11.56 -2.01 -13.29
N SER A 73 -11.56 -2.86 -14.32
CA SER A 73 -12.76 -3.54 -14.81
C SER A 73 -13.08 -4.82 -14.03
N CYS A 74 -12.21 -5.23 -13.09
CA CYS A 74 -12.42 -6.45 -12.32
C CYS A 74 -13.32 -6.22 -11.09
N ASP A 75 -14.27 -7.13 -10.89
CA ASP A 75 -15.10 -7.16 -9.69
C ASP A 75 -14.24 -7.45 -8.45
N LEU A 76 -14.32 -6.59 -7.43
CA LEU A 76 -13.62 -6.77 -6.14
C LEU A 76 -13.90 -8.14 -5.51
N GLU A 77 -15.13 -8.64 -5.62
CA GLU A 77 -15.51 -9.96 -5.11
C GLU A 77 -14.72 -11.10 -5.78
N LYS A 78 -14.48 -11.00 -7.10
CA LYS A 78 -13.66 -11.97 -7.84
C LYS A 78 -12.19 -11.89 -7.42
N LEU A 79 -11.69 -10.70 -7.10
CA LEU A 79 -10.33 -10.50 -6.59
C LEU A 79 -10.16 -11.10 -5.19
N TYR A 80 -11.13 -10.91 -4.29
CA TYR A 80 -11.11 -11.56 -2.97
C TYR A 80 -11.15 -13.07 -3.07
N GLN A 81 -12.00 -13.60 -3.96
CA GLN A 81 -12.09 -15.03 -4.19
C GLN A 81 -10.78 -15.60 -4.77
N ALA A 82 -10.15 -14.88 -5.71
CA ALA A 82 -8.86 -15.22 -6.29
C ALA A 82 -7.76 -15.35 -5.21
N VAL A 83 -7.65 -14.36 -4.33
CA VAL A 83 -6.68 -14.38 -3.21
C VAL A 83 -6.98 -15.53 -2.24
N SER A 84 -8.26 -15.78 -1.94
CA SER A 84 -8.66 -16.91 -1.09
C SER A 84 -8.29 -18.27 -1.70
N ASP A 85 -8.49 -18.44 -3.01
CA ASP A 85 -8.20 -19.70 -3.69
C ASP A 85 -6.69 -20.00 -3.71
N LEU A 86 -5.84 -19.00 -3.97
CA LEU A 86 -4.38 -19.15 -3.93
C LEU A 86 -3.87 -19.58 -2.55
N PHE A 87 -4.53 -19.14 -1.48
CA PHE A 87 -4.19 -19.56 -0.12
C PHE A 87 -4.52 -21.03 0.15
N ILE A 88 -5.65 -21.53 -0.37
CA ILE A 88 -6.04 -22.95 -0.24
C ILE A 88 -4.97 -23.88 -0.83
N TYR A 89 -4.32 -23.44 -1.91
CA TYR A 89 -3.28 -24.20 -2.59
C TYR A 89 -1.86 -23.97 -2.05
N LYS A 90 -1.73 -23.32 -0.88
CA LYS A 90 -0.43 -23.00 -0.22
C LYS A 90 0.52 -22.15 -1.08
N MET A 91 -0.01 -21.30 -1.96
CA MET A 91 0.77 -20.45 -2.86
C MET A 91 0.95 -19.02 -2.33
N ALA A 92 0.73 -18.83 -1.02
CA ALA A 92 0.74 -17.52 -0.37
C ALA A 92 2.12 -16.84 -0.41
N GLU A 93 3.20 -17.61 -0.29
CA GLU A 93 4.58 -17.10 -0.38
C GLU A 93 4.87 -16.53 -1.77
N ASN A 94 4.58 -17.30 -2.82
CA ASN A 94 4.76 -16.85 -4.21
C ASN A 94 3.91 -15.59 -4.48
N LEU A 95 2.67 -15.56 -3.99
CA LEU A 95 1.80 -14.40 -4.13
C LEU A 95 2.39 -13.15 -3.46
N TYR A 96 2.92 -13.29 -2.24
CA TYR A 96 3.56 -12.18 -1.54
C TYR A 96 4.78 -11.65 -2.33
N GLN A 97 5.67 -12.55 -2.77
CA GLN A 97 6.84 -12.19 -3.56
C GLN A 97 6.49 -11.50 -4.87
N GLN A 98 5.45 -11.98 -5.55
CA GLN A 98 4.97 -11.36 -6.78
C GLN A 98 4.39 -9.96 -6.53
N ILE A 99 3.61 -9.76 -5.46
CA ILE A 99 3.13 -8.41 -5.08
C ILE A 99 4.30 -7.48 -4.77
N GLU A 100 5.28 -7.93 -4.00
CA GLU A 100 6.47 -7.16 -3.63
C GLU A 100 7.25 -6.73 -4.88
N MET A 101 7.49 -7.65 -5.82
CA MET A 101 8.20 -7.37 -7.08
C MET A 101 7.47 -6.33 -7.94
N GLU A 102 6.15 -6.44 -8.09
CA GLU A 102 5.39 -5.44 -8.87
C GLU A 102 5.39 -4.07 -8.17
N CYS A 103 5.25 -4.03 -6.84
CA CYS A 103 5.33 -2.79 -6.08
C CYS A 103 6.70 -2.14 -6.22
N GLU A 104 7.79 -2.90 -6.08
CA GLU A 104 9.16 -2.41 -6.21
C GLU A 104 9.41 -1.80 -7.60
N ALA A 105 8.97 -2.49 -8.65
CA ALA A 105 9.10 -2.01 -10.03
C ALA A 105 8.37 -0.67 -10.22
N HIS A 106 7.12 -0.57 -9.75
CA HIS A 106 6.32 0.65 -9.87
C HIS A 106 6.90 1.82 -9.06
N VAL A 107 7.32 1.58 -7.82
CA VAL A 107 7.93 2.59 -6.95
C VAL A 107 9.25 3.08 -7.54
N SER A 108 10.08 2.17 -8.04
CA SER A 108 11.36 2.52 -8.68
C SER A 108 11.17 3.45 -9.88
N ILE A 109 10.18 3.16 -10.74
CA ILE A 109 9.84 4.01 -11.89
C ILE A 109 9.34 5.38 -11.42
N ALA A 110 8.48 5.41 -10.39
CA ALA A 110 7.95 6.66 -9.84
C ALA A 110 9.07 7.54 -9.26
N LEU A 111 9.98 6.96 -8.48
CA LEU A 111 11.13 7.68 -7.92
C LEU A 111 12.08 8.19 -9.01
N GLN A 112 12.39 7.37 -10.00
CA GLN A 112 13.21 7.79 -11.15
C GLN A 112 12.58 8.95 -11.91
N SER A 113 11.24 8.97 -12.02
CA SER A 113 10.52 10.06 -12.68
C SER A 113 10.60 11.40 -11.93
N LEU A 114 10.94 11.40 -10.63
CA LEU A 114 11.11 12.63 -9.85
C LEU A 114 12.48 13.30 -10.09
N VAL A 115 13.50 12.51 -10.43
CA VAL A 115 14.87 12.99 -10.59
C VAL A 115 14.95 13.98 -11.75
N GLY A 116 15.40 15.20 -11.46
CA GLY A 116 15.59 16.24 -12.48
C GLY A 116 14.32 16.97 -12.93
N GLN A 117 13.17 16.73 -12.28
CA GLN A 117 11.91 17.41 -12.62
C GLN A 117 11.94 18.92 -12.38
N SER A 118 12.64 19.38 -11.35
CA SER A 118 12.74 20.80 -11.01
C SER A 118 14.03 21.11 -10.25
N PRO A 119 14.73 22.21 -10.60
CA PRO A 119 15.83 22.73 -9.79
C PRO A 119 15.33 23.55 -8.59
N ASP A 120 14.06 23.99 -8.59
CA ASP A 120 13.43 24.66 -7.45
C ASP A 120 13.11 23.63 -6.37
N LEU A 121 13.69 23.83 -5.18
CA LEU A 121 13.57 22.91 -4.05
C LEU A 121 12.13 22.81 -3.53
N VAL A 122 11.37 23.90 -3.52
CA VAL A 122 9.98 23.90 -3.02
C VAL A 122 9.10 23.10 -3.97
N VAL A 123 9.26 23.32 -5.27
CA VAL A 123 8.55 22.56 -6.30
C VAL A 123 8.94 21.09 -6.25
N PHE A 124 10.23 20.78 -6.15
CA PHE A 124 10.72 19.40 -6.04
C PHE A 124 10.14 18.69 -4.81
N LEU A 125 10.17 19.33 -3.63
CA LEU A 125 9.60 18.77 -2.41
C LEU A 125 8.09 18.50 -2.54
N SER A 126 7.35 19.38 -3.22
CA SER A 126 5.92 19.16 -3.46
C SER A 126 5.63 17.96 -4.37
N LEU A 127 6.53 17.67 -5.32
CA LEU A 127 6.43 16.49 -6.19
C LEU A 127 6.73 15.21 -5.41
N VAL A 128 7.75 15.24 -4.53
CA VAL A 128 8.08 14.12 -3.64
C VAL A 128 6.94 13.84 -2.67
N GLU A 129 6.37 14.87 -2.04
CA GLU A 129 5.22 14.73 -1.14
C GLU A 129 4.03 14.09 -1.86
N ARG A 130 3.70 14.57 -3.07
CA ARG A 130 2.61 14.00 -3.87
C ARG A 130 2.88 12.54 -4.22
N CYS A 131 4.10 12.20 -4.65
CA CYS A 131 4.47 10.83 -4.98
C CYS A 131 4.34 9.90 -3.76
N TRP A 132 4.75 10.38 -2.59
CA TRP A 132 4.60 9.66 -1.33
C TRP A 132 3.13 9.44 -0.94
N GLN A 133 2.29 10.47 -1.04
CA GLN A 133 0.86 10.36 -0.78
C GLN A 133 0.19 9.36 -1.74
N ASP A 134 0.53 9.44 -3.02
CA ASP A 134 0.04 8.52 -4.04
C ASP A 134 0.40 7.07 -3.71
N LEU A 135 1.64 6.82 -3.30
CA LEU A 135 2.07 5.49 -2.87
C LEU A 135 1.29 5.02 -1.64
N CYS A 136 1.08 5.87 -0.64
CA CYS A 136 0.31 5.51 0.56
C CYS A 136 -1.10 5.04 0.18
N ASP A 137 -1.80 5.79 -0.68
CA ASP A 137 -3.15 5.45 -1.12
C ASP A 137 -3.17 4.14 -1.93
N GLN A 138 -2.18 3.95 -2.83
CA GLN A 138 -2.02 2.72 -3.60
C GLN A 138 -1.79 1.50 -2.69
N MET A 139 -0.90 1.61 -1.71
CA MET A 139 -0.62 0.54 -0.76
C MET A 139 -1.83 0.20 0.12
N LEU A 140 -2.65 1.19 0.50
CA LEU A 140 -3.92 0.93 1.20
C LEU A 140 -4.88 0.10 0.34
N MET A 141 -4.99 0.41 -0.96
CA MET A 141 -5.85 -0.34 -1.88
C MET A 141 -5.34 -1.76 -2.12
N ILE A 142 -4.03 -1.94 -2.36
CA ILE A 142 -3.41 -3.26 -2.53
C ILE A 142 -3.61 -4.11 -1.28
N ARG A 143 -3.40 -3.53 -0.10
CA ARG A 143 -3.67 -4.19 1.18
C ARG A 143 -5.14 -4.57 1.34
N GLY A 144 -6.06 -3.74 0.85
CA GLY A 144 -7.49 -4.04 0.82
C GLY A 144 -7.77 -5.32 0.04
N ILE A 145 -7.26 -5.42 -1.20
CA ILE A 145 -7.45 -6.60 -2.05
C ILE A 145 -6.77 -7.84 -1.46
N ALA A 146 -5.54 -7.69 -0.98
CA ALA A 146 -4.74 -8.76 -0.40
C ALA A 146 -4.92 -8.91 1.12
N LEU A 147 -6.05 -8.46 1.68
CA LEU A 147 -6.28 -8.43 3.14
C LEU A 147 -6.13 -9.81 3.79
N TYR A 148 -6.57 -10.86 3.09
CA TYR A 148 -6.46 -12.22 3.59
C TYR A 148 -5.00 -12.65 3.74
N LEU A 149 -4.15 -12.34 2.76
CA LEU A 149 -2.71 -12.57 2.80
C LEU A 149 -2.05 -11.84 3.98
N ASP A 150 -2.37 -10.55 4.16
CA ASP A 150 -1.83 -9.72 5.25
C ASP A 150 -2.26 -10.22 6.65
N ARG A 151 -3.45 -10.81 6.77
CA ARG A 151 -3.98 -11.30 8.06
C ARG A 151 -3.59 -12.73 8.40
N THR A 152 -3.31 -13.59 7.42
CA THR A 152 -3.01 -15.01 7.65
C THR A 152 -1.53 -15.30 7.45
N TYR A 153 -0.96 -15.02 6.27
CA TYR A 153 0.42 -15.36 5.93
C TYR A 153 1.43 -14.58 6.76
N VAL A 154 1.30 -13.24 6.81
CA VAL A 154 2.22 -12.37 7.57
C VAL A 154 2.20 -12.70 9.08
N LYS A 155 1.05 -13.09 9.63
CA LYS A 155 0.95 -13.46 11.05
C LYS A 155 1.50 -14.85 11.36
N GLN A 156 1.47 -15.76 10.40
CA GLN A 156 1.89 -17.15 10.57
C GLN A 156 3.38 -17.35 10.26
N THR A 157 3.95 -16.53 9.38
CA THR A 157 5.35 -16.63 8.97
C THR A 157 6.20 -15.59 9.71
N ALA A 158 7.06 -16.06 10.61
CA ALA A 158 8.04 -15.20 11.27
C ALA A 158 8.96 -14.54 10.23
N ASN A 159 9.34 -13.28 10.46
CA ASN A 159 10.19 -12.44 9.59
C ASN A 159 9.57 -11.96 8.25
N VAL A 160 8.28 -12.19 7.99
CA VAL A 160 7.59 -11.55 6.86
C VAL A 160 6.96 -10.24 7.32
N ARG A 161 7.13 -9.18 6.53
CA ARG A 161 6.57 -7.85 6.82
C ARG A 161 5.12 -7.77 6.38
N SER A 162 4.37 -6.85 6.99
CA SER A 162 3.04 -6.52 6.47
C SER A 162 3.19 -5.88 5.09
N LEU A 163 2.14 -5.98 4.25
CA LEU A 163 2.17 -5.32 2.94
C LEU A 163 2.38 -3.81 3.08
N TRP A 164 1.87 -3.23 4.17
CA TRP A 164 2.10 -1.83 4.51
C TRP A 164 3.58 -1.54 4.78
N ASP A 165 4.20 -2.31 5.67
CA ASP A 165 5.62 -2.10 6.03
C ASP A 165 6.55 -2.37 4.83
N MET A 166 6.19 -3.31 3.97
CA MET A 166 6.89 -3.56 2.70
C MET A 166 6.81 -2.33 1.79
N GLY A 167 5.62 -1.77 1.56
CA GLY A 167 5.47 -0.55 0.75
C GLY A 167 6.25 0.65 1.29
N LEU A 168 6.29 0.83 2.62
CA LEU A 168 7.08 1.89 3.25
C LEU A 168 8.59 1.73 3.00
N GLN A 169 9.10 0.49 2.94
CA GLN A 169 10.52 0.23 2.70
C GLN A 169 10.94 0.42 1.24
N LEU A 170 10.01 0.21 0.31
CA LEU A 170 10.28 0.39 -1.12
C LEU A 170 10.54 1.87 -1.49
N PHE A 171 10.05 2.80 -0.69
CA PHE A 171 10.29 4.23 -0.89
C PHE A 171 11.50 4.68 -0.06
N HIS A 172 12.70 4.34 -0.53
CA HIS A 172 13.97 4.78 0.07
C HIS A 172 14.89 5.47 -0.93
#